data_AF-A0A5C6VHT8-F1
#
_entry.id   AF-A0A5C6VHT8-F1
#
_cell.length_a   1.000
_cell.length_b   1.000
_cell.length_c   1.000
_cell.angle_alpha   90.00
_cell.angle_beta   90.00
_cell.angle_gamma   90.00
#
_symmetry.space_group_name_H-M   'P 1'
#
loop_
_entity.id
_entity.type
_entity.pdbx_description
1 polymer ?
#
loop_
_entity_poly.entity_id
_entity_poly.type
_entity_poly.pdbx_seq_one_letter_code
_entity_poly.pdbx_strand_id
1 'polypeptide(L)'
;MINLALFGFSRGAALARAFAIRIAKDCRQGAGGWTYQGHPIRLYFMGLFDTVASAGVPASAKTYDHSPLVRIGTYVISPLAGIGLSVTSKDGHYEWAKDLRIPAMVEQCVHYIAAHEVRDSFPLDSVRDGKHYPANVHEVIYPGAHSDVGGGYAPGEQTRALKDEDKLSQVPLLHMYRAARAAGVPLSALDILGPGIKGRSPFRQRQPRSSTRT
;
A
#
# COMPACT_ATOMS: atom_id res chain seq x y z
N MET A 1 25.46 -6.04 10.53
CA MET A 1 24.01 -6.29 10.69
C MET A 1 23.28 -5.56 9.58
N ILE A 2 22.39 -6.23 8.88
CA ILE A 2 21.60 -5.69 7.77
C ILE A 2 20.24 -5.24 8.33
N ASN A 3 19.91 -3.96 8.20
CA ASN A 3 18.63 -3.42 8.65
C ASN A 3 17.77 -3.06 7.44
N LEU A 4 16.61 -3.71 7.30
CA LEU A 4 15.68 -3.51 6.20
C LEU A 4 14.41 -2.79 6.68
N ALA A 5 14.11 -1.69 6.01
CA ALA A 5 12.79 -1.06 6.03
C ALA A 5 12.21 -1.12 4.61
N LEU A 6 10.96 -1.56 4.49
CA LEU A 6 10.28 -1.71 3.22
C LEU A 6 9.13 -0.72 3.11
N PHE A 7 8.97 -0.14 1.92
CA PHE A 7 7.84 0.73 1.60
C PHE A 7 7.23 0.30 0.29
N GLY A 8 5.91 0.42 0.18
CA GLY A 8 5.24 0.16 -1.08
C GLY A 8 3.83 0.76 -1.12
N PHE A 9 3.42 1.15 -2.31
CA PHE A 9 2.06 1.59 -2.62
C PHE A 9 1.48 0.72 -3.74
N SER A 10 0.20 0.35 -3.66
CA SER A 10 -0.51 -0.38 -4.73
C SER A 10 0.17 -1.73 -5.02
N ARG A 11 0.49 -2.01 -6.28
CA ARG A 11 1.33 -3.16 -6.68
C ARG A 11 2.72 -3.14 -6.04
N GLY A 12 3.29 -1.96 -5.77
CA GLY A 12 4.54 -1.83 -5.04
C GLY A 12 4.43 -2.36 -3.60
N ALA A 13 3.27 -2.21 -2.96
CA ALA A 13 3.01 -2.79 -1.64
C ALA A 13 2.92 -4.33 -1.73
N ALA A 14 2.29 -4.86 -2.79
CA ALA A 14 2.24 -6.31 -3.02
C ALA A 14 3.65 -6.88 -3.25
N LEU A 15 4.49 -6.17 -4.02
CA LEU A 15 5.89 -6.53 -4.23
C LEU A 15 6.71 -6.45 -2.94
N ALA A 16 6.50 -5.45 -2.08
CA ALA A 16 7.16 -5.36 -0.78
C ALA A 16 6.82 -6.54 0.12
N ARG A 17 5.55 -6.97 0.15
CA ARG A 17 5.09 -8.16 0.87
C ARG A 17 5.71 -9.44 0.29
N ALA A 18 5.67 -9.61 -1.02
CA ALA A 18 6.27 -10.75 -1.70
C ALA A 18 7.78 -10.83 -1.46
N PHE A 19 8.48 -9.69 -1.49
CA PHE A 19 9.89 -9.59 -1.16
C PHE A 19 10.17 -10.00 0.29
N ALA A 20 9.37 -9.53 1.25
CA ALA A 20 9.52 -9.91 2.65
C ALA A 20 9.33 -11.42 2.88
N ILE A 21 8.37 -12.04 2.18
CA ILE A 21 8.18 -13.49 2.21
C ILE A 21 9.38 -14.20 1.60
N ARG A 22 9.88 -13.71 0.46
CA ARG A 22 11.04 -14.29 -0.21
C ARG A 22 12.29 -14.24 0.66
N ILE A 23 12.61 -13.09 1.23
CA ILE A 23 13.79 -12.93 2.09
C ILE A 23 13.64 -13.77 3.36
N ALA A 24 12.44 -13.85 3.96
CA ALA A 24 12.21 -14.67 5.15
C ALA A 24 12.46 -16.17 4.87
N LYS A 25 12.10 -16.67 3.68
CA LYS A 25 12.40 -18.06 3.26
C LYS A 25 13.89 -18.34 3.10
N ASP A 26 14.66 -17.35 2.67
CA ASP A 26 16.11 -17.48 2.50
C ASP A 26 16.88 -17.24 3.81
N CYS A 27 16.18 -16.83 4.88
CA CYS A 27 16.77 -16.59 6.18
C CYS A 27 16.62 -17.77 7.14
N ARG A 28 17.55 -17.88 8.08
CA ARG A 28 17.51 -18.86 9.16
C ARG A 28 17.28 -18.15 10.49
N GLN A 29 16.31 -18.63 11.26
CA GLN A 29 16.05 -18.17 12.61
C GLN A 29 16.91 -18.97 13.60
N GLY A 30 17.63 -18.27 14.47
CA GLY A 30 18.40 -18.86 15.57
C GLY A 30 18.18 -18.11 16.88
N ALA A 31 18.88 -18.50 17.94
CA ALA A 31 18.75 -17.88 19.27
C ALA A 31 19.07 -16.37 19.28
N GLY A 32 19.89 -15.89 18.33
CA GLY A 32 20.26 -14.48 18.18
C GLY A 32 19.44 -13.69 17.15
N GLY A 33 18.29 -14.23 16.70
CA GLY A 33 17.45 -13.60 15.67
C GLY A 33 17.63 -14.21 14.28
N TRP A 34 17.43 -13.40 13.24
CA TRP A 34 17.45 -13.87 11.84
C TRP A 34 18.81 -13.65 11.19
N THR A 35 19.20 -14.60 10.33
CA THR A 35 20.42 -14.51 9.53
C THR A 35 20.15 -14.78 8.06
N TYR A 36 20.73 -13.95 7.18
CA TYR A 36 20.72 -14.12 5.73
C TYR A 36 22.14 -14.41 5.26
N GLN A 37 22.37 -15.61 4.70
CA GLN A 37 23.69 -16.04 4.22
C GLN A 37 24.82 -15.87 5.27
N GLY A 38 24.52 -16.11 6.56
CA GLY A 38 25.47 -15.96 7.66
C GLY A 38 25.58 -14.54 8.25
N HIS A 39 24.88 -13.55 7.67
CA HIS A 39 24.85 -12.19 8.20
C HIS A 39 23.57 -11.91 8.99
N PRO A 40 23.64 -11.32 10.20
CA PRO A 40 22.46 -10.91 10.94
C PRO A 40 21.62 -9.91 10.14
N ILE A 41 20.32 -10.16 10.05
CA ILE A 41 19.34 -9.37 9.29
C ILE A 41 18.13 -9.06 10.15
N ARG A 42 17.58 -7.86 9.98
CA ARG A 42 16.40 -7.39 10.70
C ARG A 42 15.47 -6.65 9.74
N LEU A 43 14.25 -7.13 9.58
CA LEU A 43 13.20 -6.41 8.85
C LEU A 43 12.35 -5.65 9.86
N TYR A 44 12.81 -4.47 10.22
CA TYR A 44 12.31 -3.75 11.40
C TYR A 44 11.09 -2.87 11.10
N PHE A 45 10.84 -2.53 9.85
CA PHE A 45 9.68 -1.73 9.46
C PHE A 45 9.16 -2.08 8.07
N MET A 46 7.85 -2.18 7.92
CA MET A 46 7.16 -2.31 6.64
C MET A 46 6.01 -1.31 6.58
N GLY A 47 6.12 -0.31 5.70
CA GLY A 47 5.10 0.70 5.45
C GLY A 47 4.38 0.46 4.13
N LEU A 48 3.09 0.14 4.19
CA LEU A 48 2.27 -0.18 3.03
C LEU A 48 1.17 0.86 2.84
N PHE A 49 0.90 1.21 1.58
CA PHE A 49 -0.26 2.00 1.18
C PHE A 49 -1.11 1.16 0.22
N ASP A 50 -2.38 0.99 0.57
CA ASP A 50 -3.48 0.44 -0.22
C ASP A 50 -3.03 -0.68 -1.16
N THR A 51 -2.78 -1.87 -0.60
CA THR A 51 -2.13 -2.94 -1.34
C THR A 51 -3.10 -3.50 -2.35
N VAL A 52 -2.65 -3.59 -3.60
CA VAL A 52 -3.41 -4.15 -4.71
C VAL A 52 -2.47 -5.05 -5.50
N ALA A 53 -2.69 -6.36 -5.49
CA ALA A 53 -1.87 -7.32 -6.21
C ALA A 53 -2.30 -7.54 -7.67
N SER A 54 -3.55 -7.19 -8.01
CA SER A 54 -4.11 -7.36 -9.36
C SER A 54 -4.20 -6.05 -10.11
N ALA A 55 -3.81 -6.05 -11.39
CA ALA A 55 -4.28 -5.07 -12.35
C ALA A 55 -4.52 -5.80 -13.68
N GLY A 56 -5.66 -6.48 -13.81
CA GLY A 56 -5.92 -7.19 -15.06
C GLY A 56 -7.08 -8.16 -15.07
N VAL A 57 -8.31 -7.68 -14.83
CA VAL A 57 -9.44 -7.99 -15.72
C VAL A 57 -10.38 -6.77 -15.69
N PRO A 58 -10.77 -6.16 -16.83
CA PRO A 58 -11.74 -5.07 -16.83
C PRO A 58 -13.06 -5.54 -16.19
N ALA A 59 -13.75 -4.65 -15.48
CA ALA A 59 -15.04 -4.92 -14.81
C ALA A 59 -16.08 -5.57 -15.74
N SER A 60 -15.95 -5.36 -17.05
CA SER A 60 -16.78 -5.99 -18.09
C SER A 60 -16.65 -7.52 -18.21
N ALA A 61 -15.65 -8.14 -17.58
CA ALA A 61 -15.52 -9.60 -17.50
C ALA A 61 -16.14 -10.20 -16.23
N LYS A 62 -16.56 -9.36 -15.26
CA LYS A 62 -17.24 -9.78 -14.03
C LYS A 62 -18.77 -9.66 -14.13
N THR A 63 -19.33 -9.27 -15.27
CA THR A 63 -20.77 -9.41 -15.51
C THR A 63 -21.11 -10.89 -15.64
N TYR A 64 -21.44 -11.50 -14.51
CA TYR A 64 -22.19 -12.74 -14.42
C TYR A 64 -23.56 -12.53 -15.08
N ASP A 65 -23.62 -12.64 -16.40
CA ASP A 65 -24.87 -13.00 -17.05
C ASP A 65 -25.10 -14.49 -16.79
N HIS A 66 -26.10 -14.81 -15.96
CA HIS A 66 -26.56 -16.17 -15.72
C HIS A 66 -27.31 -16.76 -16.94
N SER A 67 -27.33 -16.07 -18.09
CA SER A 67 -27.90 -16.62 -19.31
C SER A 67 -27.08 -17.83 -19.80
N PRO A 68 -27.73 -18.94 -20.16
CA PRO A 68 -27.07 -20.10 -20.76
C PRO A 68 -26.35 -19.79 -22.09
N LEU A 69 -26.61 -18.62 -22.70
CA LEU A 69 -26.09 -18.20 -24.00
C LEU A 69 -24.63 -17.72 -23.96
N VAL A 70 -24.20 -17.04 -22.88
CA VAL A 70 -22.80 -16.53 -22.79
C VAL A 70 -21.79 -17.67 -22.56
N ARG A 71 -22.22 -18.79 -21.98
CA ARG A 71 -21.36 -19.98 -21.76
C ARG A 71 -20.95 -20.69 -23.06
N ILE A 72 -21.69 -20.48 -24.14
CA ILE A 72 -21.41 -21.09 -25.45
C ILE A 72 -20.49 -20.17 -26.27
N GLY A 73 -20.63 -18.84 -26.14
CA GLY A 73 -19.89 -17.85 -26.91
C GLY A 73 -18.37 -17.82 -26.65
N THR A 74 -17.91 -18.22 -25.45
CA THR A 74 -16.47 -18.28 -25.12
C THR A 74 -15.74 -19.47 -25.73
N TYR A 75 -16.46 -20.50 -26.21
CA TYR A 75 -15.85 -21.70 -26.80
C TYR A 75 -15.80 -21.67 -28.34
N VAL A 76 -16.53 -20.79 -29.00
CA VAL A 76 -16.76 -20.88 -30.46
C VAL A 76 -16.14 -19.74 -31.28
N ILE A 77 -15.47 -18.77 -30.67
CA ILE A 77 -14.85 -17.66 -31.41
C ILE A 77 -13.33 -17.67 -31.21
N SER A 78 -12.66 -18.31 -32.18
CA SER A 78 -11.22 -18.30 -32.49
C SER A 78 -10.30 -19.23 -31.68
N PRO A 79 -9.74 -20.29 -32.32
CA PRO A 79 -8.78 -21.20 -31.69
C PRO A 79 -7.44 -20.53 -31.29
N LEU A 80 -7.16 -19.30 -31.76
CA LEU A 80 -5.94 -18.57 -31.40
C LEU A 80 -6.13 -17.53 -30.27
N ALA A 81 -7.37 -17.20 -29.90
CA ALA A 81 -7.67 -16.22 -28.84
C ALA A 81 -8.19 -16.87 -27.54
N GLY A 82 -8.68 -18.12 -27.61
CA GLY A 82 -9.31 -18.81 -26.48
C GLY A 82 -8.36 -19.40 -25.41
N ILE A 83 -7.05 -19.44 -25.66
CA ILE A 83 -6.07 -19.99 -24.70
C ILE A 83 -5.54 -18.91 -23.73
N GLY A 84 -5.79 -17.63 -24.01
CA GLY A 84 -5.27 -16.51 -23.20
C GLY A 84 -6.14 -16.08 -22.01
N LEU A 85 -7.40 -16.51 -21.92
CA LEU A 85 -8.36 -15.94 -20.96
C LEU A 85 -8.74 -16.88 -19.79
N SER A 86 -8.35 -18.15 -19.83
CA SER A 86 -8.70 -19.15 -18.79
C SER A 86 -7.67 -19.30 -17.67
N VAL A 87 -6.72 -18.36 -17.51
CA VAL A 87 -5.76 -18.32 -16.38
C VAL A 87 -5.96 -17.07 -15.54
N THR A 88 -7.19 -16.77 -15.17
CA THR A 88 -7.48 -15.73 -14.19
C THR A 88 -8.15 -16.38 -12.98
N SER A 89 -7.40 -16.48 -11.88
CA SER A 89 -7.97 -16.77 -10.56
C SER A 89 -9.12 -15.79 -10.30
N LYS A 90 -10.23 -16.26 -9.71
CA LYS A 90 -11.44 -15.46 -9.45
C LYS A 90 -11.19 -14.12 -8.72
N ASP A 91 -10.07 -14.01 -8.02
CA ASP A 91 -9.70 -12.83 -7.22
C ASP A 91 -8.66 -11.92 -7.93
N GLY A 92 -8.28 -12.24 -9.18
CA GLY A 92 -7.32 -11.44 -9.96
C GLY A 92 -5.84 -11.63 -9.56
N HIS A 93 -5.52 -12.51 -8.62
CA HIS A 93 -4.14 -12.81 -8.23
C HIS A 93 -3.45 -13.74 -9.25
N TYR A 94 -2.29 -13.30 -9.76
CA TYR A 94 -1.31 -14.18 -10.39
C TYR A 94 -0.66 -15.10 -9.33
N GLU A 95 -0.07 -16.24 -9.75
CA GLU A 95 0.54 -17.26 -8.85
C GLU A 95 1.48 -16.68 -7.77
N TRP A 96 2.21 -15.61 -8.08
CA TRP A 96 3.17 -14.97 -7.18
C TRP A 96 2.53 -14.15 -6.05
N ALA A 97 1.22 -13.86 -6.13
CA ALA A 97 0.47 -13.05 -5.17
C ALA A 97 -0.62 -13.83 -4.41
N LYS A 98 -0.58 -15.16 -4.44
CA LYS A 98 -1.59 -16.01 -3.76
C LYS A 98 -1.51 -15.96 -2.23
N ASP A 99 -0.35 -15.61 -1.68
CA ASP A 99 -0.14 -15.49 -0.25
C ASP A 99 0.75 -14.29 0.02
N LEU A 100 0.12 -13.17 0.39
CA LEU A 100 0.80 -11.93 0.74
C LEU A 100 0.82 -11.70 2.26
N ARG A 101 0.70 -12.75 3.09
CA ARG A 101 0.75 -12.58 4.55
C ARG A 101 2.06 -11.96 5.01
N ILE A 102 1.99 -11.14 6.05
CA ILE A 102 3.15 -10.50 6.64
C ILE A 102 3.95 -11.56 7.42
N PRO A 103 5.21 -11.87 7.06
CA PRO A 103 5.97 -12.90 7.75
C PRO A 103 6.38 -12.43 9.14
N ALA A 104 6.53 -13.38 10.08
CA ALA A 104 6.91 -13.11 11.48
C ALA A 104 8.29 -12.43 11.64
N MET A 105 9.12 -12.45 10.58
CA MET A 105 10.37 -11.69 10.51
C MET A 105 10.16 -10.17 10.55
N VAL A 106 9.01 -9.68 10.07
CA VAL A 106 8.69 -8.25 10.07
C VAL A 106 8.35 -7.85 11.51
N GLU A 107 9.11 -6.93 12.09
CA GLU A 107 8.87 -6.54 13.48
C GLU A 107 7.71 -5.57 13.65
N GLN A 108 7.54 -4.65 12.69
CA GLN A 108 6.42 -3.72 12.66
C GLN A 108 5.96 -3.51 11.21
N CYS A 109 4.67 -3.75 10.97
CA CYS A 109 4.01 -3.47 9.71
C CYS A 109 2.88 -2.46 9.95
N VAL A 110 2.84 -1.43 9.12
CA VAL A 110 1.75 -0.45 9.10
C VAL A 110 1.19 -0.41 7.69
N HIS A 111 -0.11 -0.64 7.55
CA HIS A 111 -0.79 -0.64 6.26
C HIS A 111 -1.93 0.37 6.27
N TYR A 112 -1.83 1.39 5.43
CA TYR A 112 -2.86 2.43 5.28
C TYR A 112 -3.72 2.13 4.07
N ILE A 113 -5.03 2.01 4.26
CA ILE A 113 -5.97 1.53 3.24
C ILE A 113 -7.03 2.60 2.91
N ALA A 114 -7.51 2.60 1.67
CA ALA A 114 -8.52 3.52 1.18
C ALA A 114 -9.93 3.04 1.54
N ALA A 115 -10.72 3.91 2.20
CA ALA A 115 -12.11 3.61 2.54
C ALA A 115 -13.07 3.67 1.34
N HIS A 116 -12.74 4.48 0.32
CA HIS A 116 -13.64 4.82 -0.78
C HIS A 116 -13.08 4.39 -2.15
N GLU A 117 -12.18 3.41 -2.19
CA GLU A 117 -11.80 2.76 -3.44
C GLU A 117 -12.87 1.71 -3.81
N VAL A 118 -13.66 2.00 -4.83
CA VAL A 118 -14.82 1.19 -5.24
C VAL A 118 -14.60 0.44 -6.55
N ARG A 119 -13.44 0.61 -7.20
CA ARG A 119 -13.18 -0.03 -8.49
C ARG A 119 -12.81 -1.48 -8.29
N ASP A 120 -13.50 -2.37 -9.00
CA ASP A 120 -13.22 -3.82 -9.02
C ASP A 120 -11.80 -4.17 -9.48
N SER A 121 -11.15 -3.28 -10.23
CA SER A 121 -9.77 -3.44 -10.69
C SER A 121 -8.72 -3.13 -9.64
N PHE A 122 -9.13 -2.63 -8.47
CA PHE A 122 -8.27 -2.33 -7.32
C PHE A 122 -8.77 -3.04 -6.06
N PRO A 123 -8.87 -4.38 -6.06
CA PRO A 123 -9.25 -5.11 -4.85
C PRO A 123 -8.17 -4.93 -3.78
N LEU A 124 -8.60 -4.55 -2.57
CA LEU A 124 -7.71 -4.41 -1.43
C LEU A 124 -7.21 -5.78 -0.95
N ASP A 125 -5.89 -5.95 -0.93
CA ASP A 125 -5.22 -7.02 -0.21
C ASP A 125 -5.01 -6.61 1.25
N SER A 126 -5.96 -6.91 2.13
CA SER A 126 -5.80 -6.65 3.57
C SER A 126 -4.62 -7.44 4.15
N VAL A 127 -4.00 -6.91 5.20
CA VAL A 127 -2.99 -7.62 6.01
C VAL A 127 -3.61 -8.48 7.11
N ARG A 128 -4.94 -8.56 7.17
CA ARG A 128 -5.67 -9.48 8.07
C ARG A 128 -5.41 -10.94 7.68
N ASP A 129 -5.05 -11.77 8.66
CA ASP A 129 -4.92 -13.21 8.50
C ASP A 129 -6.19 -13.91 9.00
N GLY A 130 -7.06 -14.29 8.06
CA GLY A 130 -8.39 -14.79 8.35
C GLY A 130 -9.26 -13.76 9.08
N LYS A 131 -9.48 -13.97 10.39
CA LYS A 131 -10.30 -13.10 11.24
C LYS A 131 -9.48 -12.22 12.19
N HIS A 132 -8.15 -12.31 12.17
CA HIS A 132 -7.29 -11.65 13.14
C HIS A 132 -6.20 -10.83 12.44
N TYR A 133 -5.76 -9.76 13.10
CA TYR A 133 -4.54 -9.07 12.71
C TYR A 133 -3.36 -9.68 13.46
N PRO A 134 -2.23 -9.96 12.80
CA PRO A 134 -1.00 -10.30 13.49
C PRO A 134 -0.58 -9.20 14.48
N ALA A 135 0.03 -9.56 15.61
CA ALA A 135 0.36 -8.62 16.68
C ALA A 135 1.33 -7.49 16.25
N ASN A 136 2.16 -7.77 15.25
CA ASN A 136 3.14 -6.85 14.65
C ASN A 136 2.54 -5.98 13.53
N VAL A 137 1.22 -6.01 13.30
CA VAL A 137 0.56 -5.38 12.15
C VAL A 137 -0.52 -4.40 12.61
N HIS A 138 -0.50 -3.19 12.02
CA HIS A 138 -1.54 -2.20 12.19
C HIS A 138 -2.12 -1.79 10.82
N GLU A 139 -3.37 -2.18 10.55
CA GLU A 139 -4.12 -1.73 9.37
C GLU A 139 -5.00 -0.53 9.76
N VAL A 140 -4.85 0.60 9.06
CA VAL A 140 -5.55 1.85 9.36
C VAL A 140 -6.29 2.33 8.12
N ILE A 141 -7.57 2.62 8.29
CA ILE A 141 -8.44 3.10 7.23
C ILE A 141 -8.33 4.63 7.12
N TYR A 142 -8.14 5.12 5.89
CA TYR A 142 -8.15 6.55 5.56
C TYR A 142 -9.28 6.87 4.58
N PRO A 143 -9.88 8.08 4.68
CA PRO A 143 -10.83 8.54 3.68
C PRO A 143 -10.16 8.74 2.32
N GLY A 144 -10.92 8.47 1.26
CA GLY A 144 -10.53 8.74 -0.13
C GLY A 144 -10.40 7.48 -0.97
N ALA A 145 -10.07 7.66 -2.25
CA ALA A 145 -9.77 6.56 -3.18
C ALA A 145 -8.28 6.16 -3.09
N HIS A 146 -7.87 5.19 -3.89
CA HIS A 146 -6.53 4.60 -3.88
C HIS A 146 -5.38 5.63 -3.81
N SER A 147 -5.40 6.62 -4.71
CA SER A 147 -4.35 7.66 -4.78
C SER A 147 -4.55 8.82 -3.79
N ASP A 148 -5.71 8.91 -3.13
CA ASP A 148 -5.90 9.81 -1.99
C ASP A 148 -5.18 9.28 -0.74
N VAL A 149 -4.87 7.97 -0.69
CA VAL A 149 -4.09 7.36 0.39
C VAL A 149 -2.62 7.21 0.02
N GLY A 150 -2.31 6.63 -1.15
CA GLY A 150 -0.93 6.40 -1.56
C GLY A 150 -0.23 7.58 -2.24
N GLY A 151 -0.98 8.62 -2.60
CA GLY A 151 -0.50 9.71 -3.44
C GLY A 151 -0.49 9.32 -4.93
N GLY A 152 -0.43 10.34 -5.80
CA GLY A 152 -0.37 10.14 -7.25
C GLY A 152 -1.26 11.07 -8.06
N TYR A 153 -2.27 11.69 -7.44
CA TYR A 153 -3.07 12.73 -8.11
C TYR A 153 -2.23 13.96 -8.41
N ALA A 154 -2.37 14.54 -9.61
CA ALA A 154 -1.81 15.84 -9.93
C ALA A 154 -2.59 16.99 -9.22
N PRO A 155 -1.97 18.16 -9.00
CA PRO A 155 -2.71 19.32 -8.50
C PRO A 155 -3.90 19.68 -9.41
N GLY A 156 -5.09 19.84 -8.82
CA GLY A 156 -6.33 20.13 -9.53
C GLY A 156 -6.97 18.94 -10.25
N GLU A 157 -6.37 17.75 -10.19
CA GLU A 157 -6.91 16.57 -10.87
C GLU A 157 -8.30 16.21 -10.30
N GLN A 158 -9.28 16.06 -11.18
CA GLN A 158 -10.68 15.78 -10.82
C GLN A 158 -11.16 16.74 -9.72
N THR A 159 -10.86 18.04 -9.85
CA THR A 159 -11.25 19.09 -8.88
C THR A 159 -10.72 18.90 -7.45
N ARG A 160 -9.66 18.10 -7.27
CA ARG A 160 -8.94 17.99 -6.00
C ARG A 160 -8.07 19.23 -5.74
N ALA A 161 -7.40 19.21 -4.59
CA ALA A 161 -6.49 20.25 -4.14
C ALA A 161 -5.56 20.78 -5.25
N LEU A 162 -5.50 22.10 -5.38
CA LEU A 162 -4.70 22.81 -6.38
C LEU A 162 -3.20 22.85 -6.05
N LYS A 163 -2.83 22.40 -4.84
CA LYS A 163 -1.45 22.34 -4.37
C LYS A 163 -1.18 20.99 -3.72
N ASP A 164 0.06 20.55 -3.79
CA ASP A 164 0.50 19.28 -3.20
C ASP A 164 0.28 19.22 -1.68
N GLU A 165 0.54 20.34 -0.99
CA GLU A 165 0.42 20.47 0.47
C GLU A 165 -1.02 20.32 0.99
N ASP A 166 -2.01 20.55 0.12
CA ASP A 166 -3.43 20.51 0.46
C ASP A 166 -4.09 19.16 0.07
N LYS A 167 -3.34 18.23 -0.53
CA LYS A 167 -3.88 16.93 -0.94
C LYS A 167 -4.20 16.06 0.27
N LEU A 168 -5.27 15.28 0.16
CA LEU A 168 -5.68 14.33 1.21
C LEU A 168 -4.57 13.32 1.55
N SER A 169 -3.76 12.93 0.57
CA SER A 169 -2.63 12.01 0.72
C SER A 169 -1.50 12.54 1.61
N GLN A 170 -1.45 13.84 1.92
CA GLN A 170 -0.47 14.39 2.87
C GLN A 170 -0.67 13.86 4.29
N VAL A 171 -1.91 13.51 4.68
CA VAL A 171 -2.22 12.97 6.01
C VAL A 171 -1.61 11.57 6.19
N PRO A 172 -1.93 10.55 5.37
CA PRO A 172 -1.32 9.23 5.48
C PRO A 172 0.19 9.28 5.22
N LEU A 173 0.70 10.16 4.34
CA LEU A 173 2.13 10.36 4.17
C LEU A 173 2.82 10.80 5.47
N LEU A 174 2.28 11.81 6.16
CA LEU A 174 2.81 12.29 7.43
C LEU A 174 2.74 11.22 8.52
N HIS A 175 1.64 10.48 8.60
CA HIS A 175 1.49 9.40 9.57
C HIS A 175 2.50 8.28 9.33
N MET A 176 2.74 7.90 8.07
CA MET A 176 3.70 6.87 7.71
C MET A 176 5.12 7.32 8.03
N TYR A 177 5.45 8.58 7.69
CA TYR A 177 6.72 9.19 8.03
C TYR A 177 6.98 9.16 9.55
N ARG A 178 5.97 9.49 10.37
CA ARG A 178 6.08 9.43 11.84
C ARG A 178 6.26 8.00 12.33
N ALA A 179 5.49 7.06 11.83
CA ALA A 179 5.60 5.64 12.19
C ALA A 179 6.97 5.06 11.82
N ALA A 180 7.46 5.35 10.62
CA ALA A 180 8.77 4.93 10.15
C ALA A 180 9.90 5.49 11.02
N ARG A 181 9.86 6.79 11.34
CA ARG A 181 10.85 7.41 12.24
C ARG A 181 10.80 6.84 13.65
N ALA A 182 9.60 6.59 14.19
CA ALA A 182 9.45 5.95 15.50
C ALA A 182 10.04 4.53 15.53
N ALA A 183 9.95 3.80 14.41
CA ALA A 183 10.58 2.49 14.25
C ALA A 183 12.11 2.55 13.98
N GLY A 184 12.69 3.75 13.86
CA GLY A 184 14.13 3.96 13.64
C GLY A 184 14.56 4.01 12.18
N VAL A 185 13.64 4.18 11.23
CA VAL A 185 14.00 4.40 9.82
C VAL A 185 14.77 5.72 9.71
N PRO A 186 15.95 5.78 9.06
CA PRO A 186 16.81 6.96 9.00
C PRO A 186 16.27 8.02 8.05
N LEU A 187 15.10 8.57 8.35
CA LEU A 187 14.48 9.69 7.62
C LEU A 187 14.89 11.01 8.26
N SER A 188 15.20 11.99 7.41
CA SER A 188 15.49 13.37 7.84
C SER A 188 14.31 13.96 8.61
N ALA A 189 14.59 14.67 9.71
CA ALA A 189 13.57 15.34 10.51
C ALA A 189 12.87 16.45 9.70
N LEU A 190 11.58 16.69 9.96
CA LEU A 190 10.79 17.62 9.14
C LEU A 190 11.39 19.03 9.13
N ASP A 191 11.98 19.47 10.23
CA ASP A 191 12.62 20.78 10.43
C ASP A 191 13.92 20.97 9.65
N ILE A 192 14.60 19.89 9.25
CA ILE A 192 15.81 19.96 8.41
C ILE A 192 15.54 19.72 6.92
N LEU A 193 14.31 19.35 6.54
CA LEU A 193 13.94 19.21 5.13
C LEU A 193 14.00 20.57 4.41
N GLY A 194 14.46 20.53 3.16
CA GLY A 194 14.57 21.73 2.32
C GLY A 194 13.21 22.41 2.07
N PRO A 195 13.21 23.70 1.72
CA PRO A 195 11.99 24.49 1.52
C PRO A 195 11.09 24.00 0.39
N GLY A 196 11.59 23.17 -0.53
CA GLY A 196 10.79 22.53 -1.59
C GLY A 196 9.97 21.32 -1.13
N ILE A 197 10.24 20.79 0.07
CA ILE A 197 9.55 19.61 0.64
C ILE A 197 8.56 20.03 1.72
N LYS A 198 8.91 21.07 2.49
CA LYS A 198 7.97 21.74 3.39
C LYS A 198 7.03 22.58 2.52
N GLY A 199 5.83 22.08 2.27
CA GLY A 199 4.73 22.96 1.84
C GLY A 199 4.72 24.22 2.71
N ARG A 200 4.33 25.37 2.15
CA ARG A 200 4.23 26.61 2.93
C ARG A 200 3.16 26.36 3.99
N SER A 201 3.57 26.19 5.25
CA SER A 201 2.65 25.96 6.37
C SER A 201 1.48 26.94 6.29
N PRO A 202 0.23 26.48 6.06
CA PRO A 202 -0.94 27.36 6.10
C PRO A 202 -1.22 27.83 7.53
N PHE A 203 -0.68 27.12 8.53
CA PHE A 203 -0.67 27.54 9.91
C PHE A 203 0.54 28.46 10.16
N ARG A 204 0.47 29.67 9.62
CA ARG A 204 1.17 30.80 10.24
C ARG A 204 0.59 30.91 11.67
N GLN A 205 1.44 30.77 12.68
CA GLN A 205 1.07 31.07 14.06
C GLN A 205 0.31 32.41 14.05
N ARG A 206 -0.97 32.39 14.46
CA ARG A 206 -1.72 33.63 14.64
C ARG A 206 -0.95 34.43 15.67
N GLN A 207 -0.32 35.52 15.26
CA GLN A 207 0.23 36.47 16.21
C GLN A 207 -0.92 36.92 17.12
N PRO A 208 -0.70 36.99 18.45
CA PRO A 208 -1.72 37.49 19.36
C PRO A 208 -2.08 38.91 18.92
N ARG A 209 -3.36 39.15 18.64
CA ARG A 209 -3.85 40.50 18.37
C ARG A 209 -3.57 41.34 19.62
N SER A 210 -2.73 42.36 19.51
CA SER A 210 -2.58 43.35 20.57
C SER A 210 -3.91 44.08 20.74
N SER A 211 -4.58 43.83 21.86
CA SER A 211 -5.76 44.58 22.25
C SER A 211 -5.33 45.95 22.77
N THR A 212 -5.14 46.92 21.88
CA THR A 212 -5.24 48.32 22.26
C THR A 212 -6.71 48.68 22.33
N ARG A 213 -7.29 48.56 23.53
CA ARG A 213 -8.53 49.27 23.89
C ARG A 213 -8.12 50.71 24.22
N THR A 214 -8.53 51.64 23.37
CA THR A 214 -8.84 53.03 23.76
C THR A 214 -10.28 53.09 24.24
#